data_AF-A0A8T2AWQ1-F1
#
_entry.id   AF-A0A8T2AWQ1-F1
#
_cell.length_a   1.000
_cell.length_b   1.000
_cell.length_c   1.000
_cell.angle_alpha   90.00
_cell.angle_beta   90.00
_cell.angle_gamma   90.00
#
_symmetry.space_group_name_H-M   'P 1'
#
loop_
_entity.id
_entity.type
_entity.pdbx_description
1 polymer ?
#
loop_
_entity_poly.entity_id
_entity_poly.type
_entity_poly.pdbx_seq_one_letter_code
_entity_poly.pdbx_strand_id
1 'polypeptide(L)'
;MGSIKFCFVLFCFGLLFLEFFDPFFSFIWGYYTYVLWQAHYMLGLALLQKKEYTDGVKELQRALDLGRSSNPTGYMVEEIWEELSKAKYMEWELVSARRSWELSSLKETCEAALNQQCALDMSRTEESSDEAYIAHTERLKALERVFEKAAEEDKPTEVPGYLCCNITLEIFRDPVISPSGVTYERAAILEHLKKVGKFDPITREKIDPSKLVPNLAIKEAVAAYLEKHVWAYKLGC
;
A
#
# COMPACT_ATOMS: atom_id res chain seq x y z
N MET A 1 2.23 -51.41 30.69
CA MET A 1 2.94 -50.44 29.81
C MET A 1 3.02 -51.03 28.42
N GLY A 2 2.05 -50.78 27.53
CA GLY A 2 2.08 -51.47 26.23
C GLY A 2 0.95 -51.24 25.21
N SER A 3 0.03 -50.28 25.40
CA SER A 3 -1.12 -50.15 24.47
C SER A 3 -1.41 -48.74 23.96
N ILE A 4 -0.54 -47.76 24.21
CA ILE A 4 -0.76 -46.36 23.77
C ILE A 4 0.14 -46.00 22.56
N LYS A 5 1.15 -46.81 22.23
CA LYS A 5 2.07 -46.52 21.12
C LYS A 5 1.59 -46.95 19.73
N PHE A 6 0.46 -47.64 19.61
CA PHE A 6 -0.05 -48.09 18.30
C PHE A 6 -1.06 -47.14 17.64
N CYS A 7 -1.67 -46.21 18.38
CA CYS A 7 -2.58 -45.20 17.79
C CYS A 7 -1.86 -44.00 17.16
N PHE A 8 -0.59 -43.74 17.52
CA PHE A 8 0.15 -42.60 16.95
C PHE A 8 0.80 -42.89 15.60
N VAL A 9 1.00 -44.16 15.25
CA VAL A 9 1.62 -44.54 13.97
C VAL A 9 0.60 -44.57 12.83
N LEU A 10 -0.69 -44.78 13.11
CA LEU A 10 -1.75 -44.71 12.08
C LEU A 10 -2.20 -43.28 11.73
N PHE A 11 -1.90 -42.26 12.56
CA PHE A 11 -2.24 -40.88 12.23
C PHE A 11 -1.20 -40.21 11.32
N CYS A 12 0.06 -40.66 11.34
CA CYS A 12 1.11 -40.13 10.46
C CYS A 12 1.18 -40.82 9.10
N PHE A 13 0.67 -42.05 8.94
CA PHE A 13 0.61 -42.72 7.63
C PHE A 13 -0.66 -42.40 6.81
N GLY A 14 -1.72 -41.87 7.44
CA GLY A 14 -2.93 -41.41 6.74
C GLY A 14 -2.80 -40.04 6.06
N LEU A 15 -1.72 -39.29 6.34
CA LEU A 15 -1.45 -37.97 5.76
C LEU A 15 -0.53 -38.01 4.53
N LEU A 16 0.02 -39.18 4.19
CA LEU A 16 0.85 -39.40 3.00
C LEU A 16 0.12 -40.16 1.89
N PHE A 17 -1.17 -40.48 2.09
CA PHE A 17 -2.02 -41.19 1.11
C PHE A 17 -3.28 -40.38 0.73
N LEU A 18 -3.14 -39.05 0.75
CA LEU A 18 -4.14 -38.09 0.23
C LEU A 18 -3.55 -37.20 -0.88
N GLU A 19 -2.48 -37.66 -1.54
CA GLU A 19 -2.05 -37.13 -2.83
C GLU A 19 -2.55 -38.00 -4.00
N PHE A 20 -3.74 -38.58 -3.85
CA PHE A 20 -4.56 -38.91 -5.01
C PHE A 20 -5.51 -37.74 -5.20
N PHE A 21 -5.27 -36.96 -6.25
CA PHE A 21 -6.16 -35.93 -6.81
C PHE A 21 -7.60 -36.45 -6.83
N ASP A 22 -8.36 -36.23 -5.76
CA ASP A 22 -9.80 -36.42 -5.78
C ASP A 22 -10.42 -35.10 -6.28
N PRO A 23 -11.00 -35.08 -7.49
CA PRO A 23 -11.64 -33.88 -8.03
C PRO A 23 -12.72 -33.34 -7.09
N PHE A 24 -13.30 -34.20 -6.24
CA PHE A 24 -14.31 -33.83 -5.25
C PHE A 24 -13.72 -32.99 -4.11
N PHE A 25 -12.52 -33.32 -3.62
CA PHE A 25 -11.85 -32.53 -2.58
C PHE A 25 -11.39 -31.18 -3.12
N SER A 26 -10.83 -31.15 -4.34
CA SER A 26 -10.47 -29.90 -5.02
C SER A 26 -11.68 -29.01 -5.27
N PHE A 27 -12.84 -29.60 -5.58
CA PHE A 27 -14.10 -28.87 -5.77
C PHE A 27 -14.64 -28.29 -4.46
N ILE A 28 -14.65 -29.07 -3.37
CA ILE A 28 -15.09 -28.61 -2.05
C ILE A 28 -14.16 -27.51 -1.53
N TRP A 29 -12.85 -27.68 -1.67
CA TRP A 29 -11.88 -26.67 -1.26
C TRP A 29 -12.01 -25.38 -2.08
N GLY A 30 -12.20 -25.50 -3.39
CA GLY A 30 -12.49 -24.36 -4.28
C GLY A 30 -13.77 -23.62 -3.88
N TYR A 31 -14.84 -24.35 -3.55
CA TYR A 31 -16.09 -23.75 -3.09
C TYR A 31 -15.95 -23.08 -1.71
N TYR A 32 -15.22 -23.71 -0.78
CA TYR A 32 -15.00 -23.15 0.56
C TYR A 32 -14.18 -21.86 0.50
N THR A 33 -13.08 -21.86 -0.26
CA THR A 33 -12.29 -20.64 -0.48
C THR A 33 -13.12 -19.54 -1.14
N TYR A 34 -13.99 -19.89 -2.09
CA TYR A 34 -14.92 -18.95 -2.73
C TYR A 34 -15.88 -18.28 -1.74
N VAL A 35 -16.57 -19.07 -0.92
CA VAL A 35 -17.51 -18.53 0.08
C VAL A 35 -16.79 -17.71 1.14
N LEU A 36 -15.60 -18.14 1.56
CA LEU A 36 -14.82 -17.48 2.59
C LEU A 36 -14.34 -16.09 2.16
N TRP A 37 -13.77 -15.95 0.95
CA TRP A 37 -13.31 -14.63 0.49
C TRP A 37 -14.48 -13.67 0.27
N GLN A 38 -15.65 -14.15 -0.20
CA GLN A 38 -16.86 -13.34 -0.30
C GLN A 38 -17.34 -12.83 1.07
N ALA A 39 -17.29 -13.68 2.09
CA ALA A 39 -17.66 -13.28 3.45
C ALA A 39 -16.74 -12.16 3.96
N HIS A 40 -15.42 -12.30 3.78
CA HIS A 40 -14.44 -11.26 4.13
C HIS A 40 -14.66 -9.96 3.35
N TYR A 41 -14.96 -10.06 2.05
CA TYR A 41 -15.26 -8.89 1.21
C TYR A 41 -16.49 -8.13 1.72
N MET A 42 -17.62 -8.82 1.92
CA MET A 42 -18.87 -8.21 2.39
C MET A 42 -18.74 -7.62 3.80
N LEU A 43 -18.00 -8.30 4.70
CA LEU A 43 -17.72 -7.78 6.03
C LEU A 43 -16.86 -6.52 5.96
N GLY A 44 -15.83 -6.52 5.13
CA GLY A 44 -14.99 -5.35 4.85
C GLY A 44 -15.83 -4.15 4.42
N LEU A 45 -16.68 -4.32 3.40
CA LEU A 45 -17.59 -3.27 2.94
C LEU A 45 -18.52 -2.74 4.04
N ALA A 46 -19.08 -3.62 4.87
CA ALA A 46 -19.93 -3.22 5.99
C ALA A 46 -19.18 -2.41 7.05
N LEU A 47 -17.92 -2.73 7.33
CA LEU A 47 -17.05 -1.98 8.24
C LEU A 47 -16.70 -0.60 7.67
N LEU A 48 -16.47 -0.48 6.36
CA LEU A 48 -16.25 0.81 5.71
C LEU A 48 -17.46 1.74 5.85
N GLN A 49 -18.68 1.20 5.70
CA GLN A 49 -19.92 1.97 5.89
C GLN A 49 -20.08 2.47 7.34
N LYS A 50 -19.55 1.72 8.31
CA LYS A 50 -19.48 2.13 9.72
C LYS A 50 -18.31 3.06 10.05
N LYS A 51 -17.44 3.37 9.07
CA LYS A 51 -16.19 4.13 9.24
C LYS A 51 -15.16 3.43 10.15
N GLU A 52 -15.26 2.11 10.29
CA GLU A 52 -14.27 1.28 10.98
C GLU A 52 -13.18 0.86 9.97
N TYR A 53 -12.42 1.84 9.46
CA TYR A 53 -11.50 1.64 8.34
C TYR A 53 -10.40 0.62 8.63
N THR A 54 -9.82 0.65 9.83
CA THR A 54 -8.75 -0.25 10.27
C THR A 54 -9.13 -1.72 10.13
N ASP A 55 -10.34 -2.07 10.55
CA ASP A 55 -10.82 -3.45 10.50
C ASP A 55 -11.35 -3.79 9.11
N GLY A 56 -11.97 -2.83 8.42
CA GLY A 56 -12.36 -2.98 7.02
C GLY A 56 -11.19 -3.33 6.11
N VAL A 57 -10.05 -2.62 6.25
CA VAL A 57 -8.81 -2.89 5.49
C VAL A 57 -8.30 -4.30 5.75
N LYS A 58 -8.33 -4.79 7.01
CA LYS A 58 -7.89 -6.16 7.35
C LYS A 58 -8.75 -7.22 6.66
N GLU A 59 -10.07 -7.05 6.69
CA GLU A 59 -10.98 -8.03 6.08
C GLU A 59 -10.89 -8.00 4.54
N LEU A 60 -10.76 -6.81 3.94
CA LEU A 60 -10.54 -6.69 2.48
C LEU A 60 -9.18 -7.28 2.05
N GLN A 61 -8.13 -7.11 2.85
CA GLN A 61 -6.83 -7.73 2.58
C GLN A 61 -6.93 -9.26 2.58
N ARG A 62 -7.63 -9.85 3.57
CA ARG A 62 -7.89 -11.29 3.60
C ARG A 62 -8.69 -11.77 2.38
N ALA A 63 -9.71 -11.02 1.99
CA ALA A 63 -10.49 -11.31 0.79
C ALA A 63 -9.59 -11.33 -0.46
N LEU A 64 -8.67 -10.37 -0.58
CA LEU A 64 -7.74 -10.28 -1.71
C LEU A 64 -6.76 -11.45 -1.74
N ASP A 65 -6.20 -11.82 -0.58
CA ASP A 65 -5.23 -12.91 -0.47
C ASP A 65 -5.86 -14.26 -0.84
N LEU A 66 -7.09 -14.51 -0.36
CA LEU A 66 -7.87 -15.69 -0.72
C LEU A 66 -8.26 -15.67 -2.21
N GLY A 67 -8.74 -14.52 -2.72
CA GLY A 67 -9.14 -14.38 -4.13
C GLY A 67 -7.99 -14.65 -5.10
N ARG A 68 -6.78 -14.15 -4.79
CA ARG A 68 -5.56 -14.41 -5.56
C ARG A 68 -5.17 -15.89 -5.55
N SER A 69 -5.40 -16.60 -4.45
CA SER A 69 -5.10 -18.04 -4.37
C SER A 69 -6.04 -18.89 -5.25
N SER A 70 -7.30 -18.46 -5.42
CA SER A 70 -8.30 -19.19 -6.19
C SER A 70 -8.29 -18.82 -7.68
N ASN A 71 -8.19 -17.53 -8.02
CA ASN A 71 -8.13 -17.04 -9.40
C ASN A 71 -7.41 -15.67 -9.46
N PRO A 72 -6.08 -15.66 -9.69
CA PRO A 72 -5.26 -14.44 -9.68
C PRO A 72 -5.70 -13.34 -10.65
N THR A 73 -6.39 -13.70 -11.74
CA THR A 73 -6.77 -12.79 -12.84
C THR A 73 -8.28 -12.58 -12.94
N GLY A 74 -9.04 -12.90 -11.88
CA GLY A 74 -10.49 -12.72 -11.88
C GLY A 74 -10.90 -11.24 -11.73
N TYR A 75 -11.99 -10.83 -12.40
CA TYR A 75 -12.58 -9.48 -12.30
C TYR A 75 -12.79 -9.03 -10.84
N MET A 76 -13.07 -10.00 -9.99
CA MET A 76 -13.34 -9.79 -8.58
C MET A 76 -12.09 -9.41 -7.77
N VAL A 77 -10.90 -9.87 -8.18
CA VAL A 77 -9.63 -9.49 -7.54
C VAL A 77 -9.37 -7.99 -7.75
N GLU A 78 -9.71 -7.48 -8.94
CA GLU A 78 -9.63 -6.04 -9.24
C GLU A 78 -10.63 -5.23 -8.40
N GLU A 79 -11.88 -5.69 -8.29
CA GLU A 79 -12.90 -5.03 -7.47
C GLU A 79 -12.50 -4.96 -5.99
N ILE A 80 -12.04 -6.08 -5.42
CA ILE A 80 -11.55 -6.12 -4.02
C ILE A 80 -10.36 -5.18 -3.86
N TRP A 81 -9.42 -5.15 -4.81
CA TRP A 81 -8.26 -4.27 -4.75
C TRP A 81 -8.67 -2.79 -4.80
N GLU A 82 -9.64 -2.44 -5.64
CA GLU A 82 -10.14 -1.06 -5.75
C GLU A 82 -10.76 -0.61 -4.41
N GLU A 83 -11.60 -1.45 -3.82
CA GLU A 83 -12.21 -1.16 -2.51
C GLU A 83 -11.18 -1.14 -1.37
N LEU A 84 -10.18 -2.03 -1.40
CA LEU A 84 -9.07 -2.03 -0.43
C LEU A 84 -8.23 -0.74 -0.55
N SER A 85 -7.95 -0.29 -1.77
CA SER A 85 -7.19 0.93 -2.02
C SER A 85 -7.95 2.16 -1.52
N LYS A 86 -9.26 2.23 -1.77
CA LYS A 86 -10.14 3.28 -1.22
C LYS A 86 -10.14 3.25 0.31
N ALA A 87 -10.26 2.06 0.92
CA ALA A 87 -10.27 1.88 2.36
C ALA A 87 -8.96 2.36 3.01
N LYS A 88 -7.80 1.95 2.46
CA LYS A 88 -6.48 2.39 2.93
C LYS A 88 -6.30 3.90 2.81
N TYR A 89 -6.77 4.49 1.71
CA TYR A 89 -6.74 5.93 1.55
C TYR A 89 -7.60 6.64 2.61
N MET A 90 -8.83 6.18 2.86
CA MET A 90 -9.72 6.79 3.87
C MET A 90 -9.15 6.67 5.28
N GLU A 91 -8.56 5.52 5.63
CA GLU A 91 -7.85 5.32 6.88
C GLU A 91 -6.70 6.34 7.02
N TRP A 92 -5.85 6.44 6.00
CA TRP A 92 -4.76 7.40 5.99
C TRP A 92 -5.26 8.85 6.07
N GLU A 93 -6.30 9.21 5.33
CA GLU A 93 -6.86 10.58 5.32
C GLU A 93 -7.33 11.00 6.71
N LEU A 94 -8.01 10.10 7.43
CA LEU A 94 -8.46 10.34 8.81
C LEU A 94 -7.27 10.54 9.76
N VAL A 95 -6.27 9.66 9.70
CA VAL A 95 -5.12 9.70 10.62
C VAL A 95 -4.19 10.86 10.28
N SER A 96 -3.96 11.13 9.00
CA SER A 96 -3.13 12.24 8.48
C SER A 96 -3.75 13.59 8.83
N ALA A 97 -5.08 13.76 8.68
CA ALA A 97 -5.76 14.98 9.09
C ALA A 97 -5.58 15.26 10.59
N ARG A 98 -5.66 14.22 11.43
CA ARG A 98 -5.39 14.34 12.87
C ARG A 98 -3.94 14.74 13.15
N ARG A 99 -2.96 14.08 12.52
CA ARG A 99 -1.54 14.43 12.67
C ARG A 99 -1.26 15.86 12.21
N SER A 100 -1.81 16.28 11.08
CA SER A 100 -1.67 17.65 10.57
C SER A 100 -2.22 18.67 11.56
N TRP A 101 -3.36 18.38 12.20
CA TRP A 101 -3.94 19.27 13.21
C TRP A 101 -3.06 19.34 14.47
N GLU A 102 -2.61 18.19 14.98
CA GLU A 102 -1.72 18.10 16.14
C GLU A 102 -0.40 18.87 15.88
N LEU A 103 0.17 18.71 14.68
CA LEU A 103 1.39 19.37 14.26
C LEU A 103 1.23 20.89 14.16
N SER A 104 0.11 21.36 13.58
CA SER A 104 -0.20 22.80 13.49
C SER A 104 -0.40 23.42 14.88
N SER A 105 -1.16 22.76 15.74
CA SER A 105 -1.42 23.23 17.11
C SER A 105 -0.12 23.32 17.93
N LEU A 106 0.76 22.34 17.78
CA LEU A 106 2.06 22.35 18.43
C LEU A 106 2.97 23.46 17.88
N LYS A 107 2.98 23.68 16.55
CA LYS A 107 3.73 24.76 15.90
C LYS A 107 3.33 26.12 16.47
N GLU A 108 2.04 26.42 16.50
CA GLU A 108 1.50 27.67 17.06
C GLU A 108 1.92 27.87 18.52
N THR A 109 1.87 26.80 19.32
CA THR A 109 2.29 26.84 20.73
C THR A 109 3.79 27.16 20.86
N CYS A 110 4.64 26.54 20.05
CA CYS A 110 6.07 26.79 20.05
C CYS A 110 6.41 28.22 19.58
N GLU A 111 5.73 28.72 18.55
CA GLU A 111 5.89 30.10 18.07
C GLU A 111 5.50 31.11 19.15
N ALA A 112 4.36 30.91 19.82
CA ALA A 112 3.92 31.75 20.93
C ALA A 112 4.95 31.76 22.08
N ALA A 113 5.49 30.59 22.44
CA ALA A 113 6.51 30.48 23.48
C ALA A 113 7.82 31.20 23.11
N LEU A 114 8.29 31.05 21.86
CA LEU A 114 9.49 31.76 21.37
C LEU A 114 9.29 33.27 21.37
N ASN A 115 8.12 33.74 20.91
CA ASN A 115 7.78 35.17 20.90
C ASN A 115 7.72 35.74 22.32
N GLN A 116 7.13 35.00 23.27
CA GLN A 116 7.10 35.42 24.68
C GLN A 116 8.51 35.47 25.28
N GLN A 117 9.36 34.49 24.98
CA GLN A 117 10.75 34.48 25.44
C GLN A 117 11.53 35.67 24.87
N CYS A 118 11.41 35.96 23.57
CA CYS A 118 12.04 37.12 22.95
C CYS A 118 11.60 38.43 23.61
N ALA A 119 10.31 38.59 23.91
CA ALA A 119 9.79 39.77 24.59
C ALA A 119 10.37 39.94 26.01
N LEU A 120 10.57 38.85 26.75
CA LEU A 120 11.22 38.87 28.07
C LEU A 120 12.71 39.20 27.97
N ASP A 121 13.42 38.64 26.99
CA ASP A 121 14.86 38.87 26.81
C ASP A 121 15.15 40.33 26.39
N MET A 122 14.32 40.91 25.51
CA MET A 122 14.37 42.33 25.16
C MET A 122 14.11 43.26 26.35
N SER A 123 13.32 42.82 27.33
CA SER A 123 13.05 43.61 28.54
C SER A 123 14.22 43.59 29.54
N ARG A 124 15.15 42.64 29.41
CA ARG A 124 16.24 42.40 30.39
C ARG A 124 17.61 42.91 29.95
N THR A 125 17.81 43.18 28.67
CA THR A 125 19.15 43.35 28.08
C THR A 125 19.24 44.63 27.27
N GLU A 126 20.31 45.43 27.44
CA GLU A 126 20.62 46.62 26.63
C GLU A 126 21.28 46.26 25.28
N GLU A 127 21.07 45.03 24.79
CA GLU A 127 21.59 44.59 23.49
C GLU A 127 20.97 45.41 22.35
N SER A 128 21.75 45.60 21.27
CA SER A 128 21.28 46.23 20.04
C SER A 128 20.02 45.51 19.56
N SER A 129 18.91 46.27 19.49
CA SER A 129 17.60 45.80 19.03
C SER A 129 17.66 44.95 17.75
N ASP A 130 18.59 45.28 16.85
CA ASP A 130 18.71 44.64 15.55
C ASP A 130 19.30 43.22 15.64
N GLU A 131 20.30 43.00 16.49
CA GLU A 131 20.94 41.68 16.64
C GLU A 131 20.00 40.68 17.32
N ALA A 132 19.29 41.11 18.36
CA ALA A 132 18.29 40.29 19.05
C ALA A 132 17.12 39.93 18.12
N TYR A 133 16.65 40.89 17.31
CA TYR A 133 15.59 40.65 16.32
C TYR A 133 16.03 39.65 15.24
N ILE A 134 17.27 39.77 14.75
CA ILE A 134 17.84 38.81 13.79
C ILE A 134 17.90 37.41 14.41
N ALA A 135 18.44 37.28 15.63
CA ALA A 135 18.56 35.99 16.31
C ALA A 135 17.18 35.33 16.54
N HIS A 136 16.17 36.09 16.94
CA HIS A 136 14.80 35.61 17.10
C HIS A 136 14.18 35.14 15.77
N THR A 137 14.35 35.94 14.72
CA THR A 137 13.88 35.60 13.37
C THR A 137 14.50 34.29 12.88
N GLU A 138 15.80 34.07 13.12
CA GLU A 138 16.47 32.81 12.75
C GLU A 138 15.96 31.61 13.56
N ARG A 139 15.58 31.79 14.83
CA ARG A 139 14.92 30.74 15.63
C ARG A 139 13.55 30.39 15.08
N LEU A 140 12.73 31.37 14.70
CA LEU A 140 11.43 31.13 14.07
C LEU A 140 11.57 30.38 12.74
N LYS A 141 12.52 30.79 11.89
CA LYS A 141 12.82 30.05 10.64
C LYS A 141 13.30 28.62 10.91
N ALA A 142 14.11 28.42 11.95
CA ALA A 142 14.54 27.08 12.35
C ALA A 142 13.36 26.22 12.81
N LEU A 143 12.45 26.80 13.59
CA LEU A 143 11.22 26.14 14.02
C LEU A 143 10.37 25.75 12.81
N GLU A 144 10.16 26.67 11.88
CA GLU A 144 9.42 26.42 10.64
C GLU A 144 9.98 25.23 9.87
N ARG A 145 11.30 25.19 9.64
CA ARG A 145 11.97 24.06 8.96
C ARG A 145 11.73 22.72 9.65
N VAL A 146 11.70 22.68 10.99
CA VAL A 146 11.43 21.45 11.75
C VAL A 146 10.01 20.95 11.50
N PHE A 147 9.02 21.85 11.56
CA PHE A 147 7.63 21.49 11.33
C PHE A 147 7.34 21.15 9.86
N GLU A 148 7.97 21.86 8.91
CA GLU A 148 7.89 21.52 7.49
C GLU A 148 8.44 20.11 7.23
N LYS A 149 9.59 19.77 7.84
CA LYS A 149 10.18 18.44 7.69
C LYS A 149 9.29 17.35 8.29
N ALA A 150 8.66 17.61 9.44
CA ALA A 150 7.72 16.69 10.07
C ALA A 150 6.43 16.50 9.25
N ALA A 151 6.00 17.51 8.50
CA ALA A 151 4.81 17.44 7.65
C ALA A 151 5.03 16.74 6.31
N GLU A 152 6.29 16.48 5.92
CA GLU A 152 6.63 15.98 4.58
C GLU A 152 6.04 14.59 4.27
N GLU A 153 5.99 13.69 5.25
CA GLU A 153 5.48 12.32 5.07
C GLU A 153 3.98 12.29 4.70
N ASP A 154 3.22 13.23 5.24
CA ASP A 154 1.78 13.36 5.04
C ASP A 154 1.40 14.28 3.87
N LYS A 155 2.40 14.87 3.20
CA LYS A 155 2.16 15.71 2.04
C LYS A 155 2.04 14.83 0.80
N PRO A 156 0.87 14.82 0.12
CA PRO A 156 0.74 14.07 -1.11
C PRO A 156 1.58 14.70 -2.22
N THR A 157 2.38 13.88 -2.90
CA THR A 157 3.21 14.29 -4.05
C THR A 157 2.93 13.41 -5.25
N GLU A 158 3.64 13.62 -6.36
CA GLU A 158 3.58 12.71 -7.50
C GLU A 158 4.29 11.39 -7.15
N VAL A 159 3.73 10.28 -7.62
CA VAL A 159 4.35 8.97 -7.50
C VAL A 159 5.56 8.90 -8.45
N PRO A 160 6.73 8.40 -8.00
CA PRO A 160 7.89 8.29 -8.87
C PRO A 160 7.59 7.44 -10.11
N GLY A 161 7.88 7.97 -11.30
CA GLY A 161 7.51 7.33 -12.58
C GLY A 161 8.07 5.91 -12.78
N TYR A 162 9.16 5.53 -12.11
CA TYR A 162 9.69 4.16 -12.15
C TYR A 162 8.85 3.12 -11.39
N LEU A 163 7.88 3.57 -10.59
CA LEU A 163 6.86 2.74 -9.94
C LEU A 163 5.55 2.68 -10.75
N CYS A 164 5.51 3.35 -11.89
CA CYS A 164 4.32 3.55 -12.70
C CYS A 164 4.40 2.74 -14.00
N CYS A 165 3.28 2.21 -14.44
CA CYS A 165 3.20 1.51 -15.70
C CYS A 165 3.11 2.50 -16.87
N ASN A 166 3.94 2.29 -17.90
CA ASN A 166 3.91 3.09 -19.14
C ASN A 166 2.64 2.95 -19.98
N ILE A 167 1.75 1.99 -19.67
CA ILE A 167 0.49 1.78 -20.39
C ILE A 167 -0.69 2.33 -19.57
N THR A 168 -0.82 1.92 -18.30
CA THR A 168 -1.95 2.35 -17.46
C THR A 168 -1.75 3.73 -16.86
N LEU A 169 -0.50 4.21 -16.80
CA LEU A 169 -0.11 5.41 -16.05
C LEU A 169 -0.52 5.33 -14.56
N GLU A 170 -0.64 4.12 -14.03
CA GLU A 170 -0.91 3.89 -12.62
C GLU A 170 0.27 3.18 -11.95
N ILE A 171 0.33 3.26 -10.62
CA ILE A 171 1.29 2.50 -9.83
C ILE A 171 1.11 1.00 -10.06
N PHE A 172 2.20 0.24 -10.17
CA PHE A 172 2.13 -1.19 -10.47
C PHE A 172 1.38 -1.99 -9.41
N ARG A 173 0.50 -2.89 -9.83
CA ARG A 173 -0.21 -3.86 -8.97
C ARG A 173 0.36 -5.27 -9.16
N ASP A 174 0.54 -5.67 -10.42
CA ASP A 174 1.14 -6.95 -10.81
C ASP A 174 2.19 -6.74 -11.92
N PRO A 175 3.36 -6.17 -11.56
CA PRO A 175 4.37 -5.82 -12.54
C PRO A 175 4.98 -7.06 -13.21
N VAL A 176 5.09 -7.02 -14.53
CA VAL A 176 5.79 -8.01 -15.36
C VAL A 176 6.86 -7.35 -16.21
N ILE A 177 8.01 -7.99 -16.35
CA ILE A 177 9.12 -7.51 -17.17
C ILE A 177 9.18 -8.26 -18.50
N SER A 178 9.36 -7.51 -19.59
CA SER A 178 9.61 -8.04 -20.92
C SER A 178 11.07 -8.46 -21.11
N PRO A 179 11.39 -9.33 -22.10
CA PRO A 179 12.78 -9.63 -22.46
C PRO A 179 13.61 -8.40 -22.85
N SER A 180 12.95 -7.32 -23.29
CA SER A 180 13.58 -6.03 -23.61
C SER A 180 13.91 -5.20 -22.35
N GLY A 181 13.58 -5.69 -21.15
CA GLY A 181 13.89 -5.06 -19.87
C GLY A 181 12.86 -4.02 -19.41
N VAL A 182 11.72 -3.88 -20.10
CA VAL A 182 10.68 -2.90 -19.74
C VAL A 182 9.62 -3.55 -18.86
N THR A 183 9.18 -2.86 -17.81
CA THR A 183 8.15 -3.35 -16.88
C THR A 183 6.78 -2.76 -17.22
N TYR A 184 5.76 -3.61 -17.16
CA TYR A 184 4.37 -3.30 -17.46
C TYR A 184 3.43 -3.88 -16.41
N GLU A 185 2.23 -3.33 -16.31
CA GLU A 185 1.12 -3.98 -15.60
C GLU A 185 0.67 -5.19 -16.42
N ARG A 186 0.51 -6.35 -15.77
CA ARG A 186 0.26 -7.62 -16.46
C ARG A 186 -0.98 -7.55 -17.33
N ALA A 187 -2.09 -7.06 -16.78
CA ALA A 187 -3.35 -6.97 -17.51
C ALA A 187 -3.21 -6.11 -18.78
N ALA A 188 -2.53 -4.97 -18.66
CA ALA A 188 -2.37 -4.00 -19.74
C ALA A 188 -1.47 -4.53 -20.88
N ILE A 189 -0.34 -5.15 -20.56
CA ILE A 189 0.54 -5.71 -21.61
C ILE A 189 -0.11 -6.91 -22.30
N LEU A 190 -0.81 -7.78 -21.57
CA LEU A 190 -1.51 -8.91 -22.18
C LEU A 190 -2.64 -8.45 -23.10
N GLU A 191 -3.36 -7.40 -22.72
CA GLU A 191 -4.38 -6.78 -23.57
C GLU A 191 -3.78 -6.16 -24.85
N HIS A 192 -2.67 -5.43 -24.73
CA HIS A 192 -1.93 -4.88 -25.88
C HIS A 192 -1.48 -5.99 -26.85
N LEU A 193 -0.85 -7.05 -26.33
CA LEU A 193 -0.38 -8.17 -27.14
C LEU A 193 -1.51 -8.91 -27.86
N LYS A 194 -2.73 -8.87 -27.29
CA LYS A 194 -3.94 -9.47 -27.88
C LYS A 194 -4.62 -8.57 -28.91
N LYS A 195 -4.76 -7.27 -28.63
CA LYS A 195 -5.55 -6.32 -29.45
C LYS A 195 -4.73 -5.60 -30.50
N VAL A 196 -3.49 -5.23 -30.19
CA VAL A 196 -2.64 -4.38 -31.04
C VAL A 196 -1.63 -5.22 -31.81
N GLY A 197 -0.92 -6.12 -31.11
CA GLY A 197 0.00 -7.05 -31.74
C GLY A 197 1.13 -7.52 -30.82
N LYS A 198 1.80 -8.59 -31.24
CA LYS A 198 2.86 -9.27 -30.47
C LYS A 198 4.21 -8.55 -30.52
N PHE A 199 4.23 -7.30 -30.09
CA PHE A 199 5.43 -6.47 -30.01
C PHE A 199 5.41 -5.59 -28.76
N ASP A 200 6.60 -5.29 -28.25
CA ASP A 200 6.81 -4.40 -27.10
C ASP A 200 6.28 -2.99 -27.41
N PRO A 201 5.40 -2.40 -26.58
CA PRO A 201 4.85 -1.06 -26.82
C PRO A 201 5.91 0.04 -27.00
N ILE A 202 7.05 -0.09 -26.31
CA ILE A 202 8.11 0.91 -26.26
C ILE A 202 9.20 0.57 -27.27
N THR A 203 9.81 -0.62 -27.20
CA THR A 203 10.97 -0.98 -28.02
C THR A 203 10.58 -1.47 -29.42
N ARG A 204 9.31 -1.83 -29.63
CA ARG A 204 8.76 -2.43 -30.86
C ARG A 204 9.36 -3.79 -31.22
N GLU A 205 10.14 -4.40 -30.33
CA GLU A 205 10.66 -5.75 -30.51
C GLU A 205 9.55 -6.79 -30.42
N LYS A 206 9.67 -7.91 -31.14
CA LYS A 206 8.67 -8.99 -31.08
C LYS A 206 8.69 -9.64 -29.70
N ILE A 207 7.51 -9.73 -29.07
CA ILE A 207 7.33 -10.34 -27.75
C ILE A 207 6.35 -11.49 -27.83
N ASP A 208 6.72 -12.61 -27.20
CA ASP A 208 5.80 -13.69 -26.90
C ASP A 208 5.25 -13.48 -25.47
N PRO A 209 3.92 -13.53 -25.25
CA PRO A 209 3.32 -13.41 -23.92
C PRO A 209 3.90 -14.38 -22.88
N SER A 210 4.35 -15.57 -23.30
CA SER A 210 4.97 -16.57 -22.41
C SER A 210 6.32 -16.15 -21.83
N LYS A 211 6.97 -15.14 -22.42
CA LYS A 211 8.26 -14.61 -21.97
C LYS A 211 8.13 -13.48 -20.95
N LEU A 212 6.90 -13.08 -20.59
CA LEU A 212 6.68 -12.10 -19.53
C LEU A 212 6.93 -12.75 -18.17
N VAL A 213 7.86 -12.19 -17.42
CA VAL A 213 8.24 -12.71 -16.10
C VAL A 213 7.73 -11.74 -15.02
N PRO A 214 7.16 -12.20 -13.90
CA PRO A 214 6.84 -11.32 -12.78
C PRO A 214 8.07 -10.55 -12.29
N ASN A 215 7.95 -9.22 -12.18
CA ASN A 215 9.02 -8.38 -11.65
C ASN A 215 8.83 -8.18 -10.14
N LEU A 216 9.28 -9.18 -9.36
CA LEU A 216 9.10 -9.19 -7.91
C LEU A 216 9.82 -8.01 -7.22
N ALA A 217 10.96 -7.55 -7.75
CA ALA A 217 11.68 -6.41 -7.21
C ALA A 217 10.85 -5.12 -7.29
N ILE A 218 10.19 -4.86 -8.42
CA ILE A 218 9.28 -3.71 -8.54
C ILE A 218 8.05 -3.88 -7.67
N LYS A 219 7.53 -5.11 -7.55
CA LYS A 219 6.39 -5.40 -6.66
C LYS A 219 6.69 -5.07 -5.20
N GLU A 220 7.88 -5.45 -4.73
CA GLU A 220 8.36 -5.13 -3.38
C GLU A 220 8.63 -3.63 -3.22
N ALA A 221 9.23 -2.98 -4.22
CA ALA A 221 9.47 -1.54 -4.20
C ALA A 221 8.16 -0.74 -4.10
N VAL A 222 7.13 -1.12 -4.84
CA VAL A 222 5.80 -0.51 -4.74
C VAL A 222 5.18 -0.76 -3.36
N ALA A 223 5.29 -1.98 -2.82
CA ALA A 223 4.75 -2.29 -1.50
C ALA A 223 5.41 -1.42 -0.41
N ALA A 224 6.74 -1.31 -0.42
CA ALA A 224 7.49 -0.47 0.52
C ALA A 224 7.19 1.02 0.35
N TYR A 225 6.93 1.47 -0.88
CA TYR A 225 6.51 2.85 -1.16
C TYR A 225 5.11 3.13 -0.60
N LEU A 226 4.14 2.25 -0.85
CA LEU A 226 2.75 2.40 -0.39
C LEU A 226 2.60 2.29 1.13
N GLU A 227 3.51 1.60 1.82
CA GLU A 227 3.56 1.58 3.29
C GLU A 227 3.84 2.97 3.88
N LYS A 228 4.71 3.76 3.22
CA LYS A 228 5.08 5.10 3.66
C LYS A 228 4.19 6.20 3.07
N HIS A 229 3.68 5.98 1.86
CA HIS A 229 2.95 6.97 1.07
C HIS A 229 1.55 6.46 0.74
N VAL A 230 0.73 6.19 1.75
CA VAL A 230 -0.61 5.58 1.58
C VAL A 230 -1.52 6.45 0.71
N TRP A 231 -1.32 7.77 0.66
CA TRP A 231 -2.02 8.67 -0.25
C TRP A 231 -1.87 8.29 -1.74
N ALA A 232 -0.81 7.56 -2.11
CA ALA A 232 -0.53 7.15 -3.48
C ALA A 232 -1.54 6.13 -4.03
N TYR A 233 -2.36 5.50 -3.17
CA TYR A 233 -3.47 4.66 -3.63
C TYR A 233 -4.52 5.41 -4.46
N LYS A 234 -4.63 6.74 -4.30
CA LYS A 234 -5.64 7.57 -5.00
C LYS A 234 -5.06 8.51 -6.05
N LEU A 235 -3.85 9.02 -5.82
CA LEU A 235 -3.29 10.11 -6.62
C LEU A 235 -2.74 9.67 -7.98
N GLY A 236 -2.65 8.37 -8.23
CA GLY A 236 -2.17 7.85 -9.50
C GLY A 236 -0.74 8.28 -9.81
N CYS A 237 -0.30 7.91 -11.00
CA CYS A 237 0.75 8.61 -11.70
C CYS A 237 0.10 9.44 -12.83
#